data_AF-A0A381FN40-F1
#
_entry.id   AF-A0A381FN40-F1
#
_cell.length_a   1.000
_cell.length_b   1.000
_cell.length_c   1.000
_cell.angle_alpha   90.00
_cell.angle_beta   90.00
_cell.angle_gamma   90.00
#
_symmetry.space_group_name_H-M   'P 1'
#
loop_
_entity.id
_entity.type
_entity.pdbx_description
1 polymer ?
#
loop_
_entity_poly.entity_id
_entity_poly.type
_entity_poly.pdbx_seq_one_letter_code
_entity_poly.pdbx_strand_id
1 'polypeptide(L)'
;MIDLRQEAFNNISRVLAITRYDIEQRQLINEYGLNIHGENYFRDVFNFTYLKSYENENFNSQNNSCIDLVDKTEKLALQITTTRKKNKIDNTFKALKVAKYKDYSIKIFYLLDKSKPTIDTIEEYKKTYGVDLNECLFDYTDLIKNIEDLETSRLIELNNKYFKNNTENYTDEIVLNLVFKHLIKNFTIKKPNYDDDFGTIDTNEKIKINNLNSRIESEINKGLDYISLVDNEDNILGDLKKFVVDDLYKQVLFELLLSKVSKIELEGKTLVKLHDFCQIHSIDFNKIISNLHSKLENKIEIKDFNSMSISWIIISFFFEICDIGIKK
;
A
#
# COMPACT_ATOMS: atom_id res chain seq x y z
N MET A 1 -15.76 -3.56 20.25
CA MET A 1 -16.39 -3.93 18.94
C MET A 1 -15.92 -3.02 17.82
N ILE A 2 -15.81 -1.71 18.04
CA ILE A 2 -15.24 -0.75 17.06
C ILE A 2 -13.77 -1.12 16.74
N ASP A 3 -12.95 -1.34 17.77
CA ASP A 3 -11.53 -1.69 17.60
C ASP A 3 -11.32 -2.96 16.77
N LEU A 4 -12.12 -4.01 17.00
CA LEU A 4 -12.05 -5.26 16.24
C LEU A 4 -12.47 -5.10 14.77
N ARG A 5 -13.41 -4.18 14.49
CA ARG A 5 -13.82 -3.86 13.12
C ARG A 5 -12.68 -3.15 12.39
N GLN A 6 -12.11 -2.12 13.02
CA GLN A 6 -11.02 -1.34 12.46
C GLN A 6 -9.79 -2.22 12.23
N GLU A 7 -9.42 -3.06 13.19
CA GLU A 7 -8.33 -4.03 13.06
C GLU A 7 -8.56 -4.98 11.87
N ALA A 8 -9.77 -5.54 11.76
CA ALA A 8 -10.10 -6.45 10.67
C ALA A 8 -10.08 -5.76 9.30
N PHE A 9 -10.64 -4.56 9.19
CA PHE A 9 -10.64 -3.80 7.95
C PHE A 9 -9.22 -3.43 7.53
N ASN A 10 -8.44 -2.93 8.48
CA ASN A 10 -7.06 -2.55 8.24
C ASN A 10 -6.20 -3.74 7.79
N ASN A 11 -6.40 -4.94 8.36
CA ASN A 11 -5.72 -6.14 7.89
C ASN A 11 -6.11 -6.50 6.45
N ILE A 12 -7.41 -6.46 6.12
CA ILE A 12 -7.88 -6.71 4.76
C ILE A 12 -7.29 -5.70 3.77
N SER A 13 -7.36 -4.41 4.10
CA SER A 13 -6.83 -3.31 3.29
C SER A 13 -5.34 -3.50 3.02
N ARG A 14 -4.57 -3.86 4.07
CA ARG A 14 -3.14 -4.15 3.96
C ARG A 14 -2.84 -5.32 3.03
N VAL A 15 -3.49 -6.47 3.21
CA VAL A 15 -3.26 -7.66 2.37
C VAL A 15 -3.64 -7.40 0.90
N LEU A 16 -4.72 -6.65 0.66
CA LEU A 16 -5.09 -6.24 -0.69
C LEU A 16 -4.06 -5.28 -1.30
N ALA A 17 -3.54 -4.34 -0.52
CA ALA A 17 -2.47 -3.44 -0.98
C ALA A 17 -1.22 -4.24 -1.38
N ILE A 18 -0.80 -5.22 -0.57
CA ILE A 18 0.33 -6.12 -0.89
C ILE A 18 0.06 -6.91 -2.16
N THR A 19 -1.11 -7.52 -2.27
CA THR A 19 -1.48 -8.30 -3.47
C THR A 19 -1.39 -7.44 -4.73
N ARG A 20 -1.78 -6.17 -4.66
CA ARG A 20 -1.64 -5.21 -5.77
C ARG A 20 -0.20 -4.89 -6.09
N TYR A 21 0.64 -4.72 -5.07
CA TYR A 21 2.07 -4.52 -5.24
C TYR A 21 2.72 -5.68 -6.00
N ASP A 22 2.45 -6.90 -5.58
CA ASP A 22 2.98 -8.11 -6.20
C ASP A 22 2.54 -8.21 -7.67
N ILE A 23 1.28 -7.89 -7.96
CA ILE A 23 0.76 -7.84 -9.33
C ILE A 23 1.53 -6.80 -10.16
N GLU A 24 1.74 -5.59 -9.63
CA GLU A 24 2.49 -4.53 -10.33
C GLU A 24 3.93 -4.95 -10.63
N GLN A 25 4.62 -5.61 -9.69
CA GLN A 25 5.98 -6.12 -9.90
C GLN A 25 6.04 -7.19 -10.99
N ARG A 26 5.09 -8.13 -11.00
CA ARG A 26 4.99 -9.14 -12.05
C ARG A 26 4.75 -8.54 -13.42
N GLN A 27 3.99 -7.45 -13.51
CA GLN A 27 3.78 -6.75 -14.78
C GLN A 27 5.07 -6.14 -15.36
N LEU A 28 6.00 -5.66 -14.52
CA LEU A 28 7.28 -5.11 -14.97
C LEU A 28 8.13 -6.15 -15.71
N ILE A 29 8.03 -7.42 -15.32
CA ILE A 29 8.69 -8.54 -16.00
C ILE A 29 7.81 -9.21 -17.07
N ASN A 30 6.75 -8.53 -17.51
CA ASN A 30 5.77 -9.00 -18.50
C ASN A 30 4.93 -10.23 -18.08
N GLU A 31 4.78 -10.49 -16.79
CA GLU A 31 3.87 -11.50 -16.25
C GLU A 31 2.54 -10.85 -15.86
N TYR A 32 1.51 -11.01 -16.70
CA TYR A 32 0.22 -10.30 -16.56
C TYR A 32 -0.94 -11.19 -16.06
N GLY A 33 -0.71 -12.50 -15.90
CA GLY A 33 -1.74 -13.49 -15.56
C GLY A 33 -1.91 -13.66 -14.05
N LEU A 34 -3.16 -13.78 -13.61
CA LEU A 34 -3.44 -14.44 -12.33
C LEU A 34 -3.28 -15.94 -12.53
N ASN A 35 -2.65 -16.62 -11.60
CA ASN A 35 -2.69 -18.08 -11.60
C ASN A 35 -4.11 -18.56 -11.18
N ILE A 36 -4.44 -19.81 -11.49
CA ILE A 36 -5.73 -20.42 -11.15
C ILE A 36 -6.04 -20.29 -9.63
N HIS A 37 -5.01 -20.28 -8.78
CA HIS A 37 -5.16 -20.09 -7.35
C HIS A 37 -5.63 -18.67 -6.99
N GLY A 38 -5.12 -17.64 -7.66
CA GLY A 38 -5.53 -16.24 -7.50
C GLY A 38 -6.95 -15.99 -7.98
N GLU A 39 -7.36 -16.58 -9.11
CA GLU A 39 -8.74 -16.48 -9.60
C GLU A 39 -9.74 -17.11 -8.61
N ASN A 40 -9.43 -18.31 -8.10
CA ASN A 40 -10.23 -18.96 -7.06
C ASN A 40 -10.31 -18.12 -5.78
N TYR A 41 -9.20 -17.53 -5.37
CA TYR A 41 -9.16 -16.66 -4.20
C TYR A 41 -10.07 -15.43 -4.37
N PHE A 42 -9.94 -14.70 -5.49
CA PHE A 42 -10.80 -13.53 -5.74
C PHE A 42 -12.26 -13.91 -5.95
N ARG A 43 -12.57 -15.06 -6.55
CA ARG A 43 -13.93 -15.59 -6.61
C ARG A 43 -14.54 -15.72 -5.22
N ASP A 44 -13.82 -16.34 -4.29
CA ASP A 44 -14.33 -16.59 -2.94
C ASP A 44 -14.52 -15.27 -2.16
N VAL A 45 -13.58 -14.33 -2.32
CA VAL A 45 -13.72 -12.97 -1.78
C VAL A 45 -14.92 -12.24 -2.38
N PHE A 46 -15.12 -12.28 -3.69
CA PHE A 46 -16.25 -11.62 -4.36
C PHE A 46 -17.60 -12.24 -3.99
N ASN A 47 -17.68 -13.56 -3.92
CA ASN A 47 -18.89 -14.26 -3.47
C ASN A 47 -19.25 -13.83 -2.06
N PHE A 48 -18.25 -13.74 -1.17
CA PHE A 48 -18.46 -13.28 0.19
C PHE A 48 -18.91 -11.81 0.20
N THR A 49 -18.15 -10.89 -0.39
CA THR A 49 -18.43 -9.45 -0.31
C THR A 49 -19.77 -9.08 -0.96
N TYR A 50 -20.05 -9.61 -2.15
CA TYR A 50 -21.22 -9.21 -2.95
C TYR A 50 -22.45 -10.10 -2.78
N LEU A 51 -22.39 -11.15 -1.94
CA LEU A 51 -23.44 -12.16 -1.80
C LEU A 51 -23.82 -12.79 -3.16
N LYS A 52 -22.79 -13.13 -3.94
CA LYS A 52 -22.93 -13.73 -5.27
C LYS A 52 -22.48 -15.19 -5.27
N SER A 53 -22.86 -15.90 -6.33
CA SER A 53 -22.51 -17.31 -6.55
C SER A 53 -21.71 -17.46 -7.84
N TYR A 54 -20.61 -16.70 -7.94
CA TYR A 54 -19.67 -16.81 -9.03
C TYR A 54 -19.00 -18.19 -9.05
N GLU A 55 -18.95 -18.78 -10.23
CA GLU A 55 -18.20 -19.99 -10.57
C GLU A 55 -17.16 -19.64 -11.64
N ASN A 56 -16.03 -20.37 -11.67
CA ASN A 56 -15.07 -20.18 -12.75
C ASN A 56 -15.63 -20.72 -14.07
N GLU A 57 -15.54 -19.91 -15.12
CA GLU A 57 -16.04 -20.30 -16.44
C GLU A 57 -15.11 -21.32 -17.13
N ASN A 58 -13.82 -21.34 -16.76
CA ASN A 58 -12.74 -22.05 -17.44
C ASN A 58 -12.46 -23.50 -16.98
N PHE A 59 -13.40 -24.23 -16.39
CA PHE A 59 -13.13 -25.65 -16.11
C PHE A 59 -13.41 -26.60 -17.29
N ASN A 60 -14.24 -26.24 -18.28
CA ASN A 60 -14.72 -27.22 -19.28
C ASN A 60 -14.95 -26.73 -20.72
N SER A 61 -14.49 -25.53 -21.12
CA SER A 61 -14.61 -25.11 -22.53
C SER A 61 -13.41 -24.35 -23.06
N GLN A 62 -12.76 -24.90 -24.08
CA GLN A 62 -11.67 -24.34 -24.91
C GLN A 62 -12.06 -23.07 -25.71
N ASN A 63 -13.15 -22.39 -25.36
CA ASN A 63 -13.64 -21.24 -26.10
C ASN A 63 -13.20 -19.97 -25.39
N ASN A 64 -12.13 -19.34 -25.92
CA ASN A 64 -11.77 -17.90 -26.05
C ASN A 64 -12.58 -16.81 -25.31
N SER A 65 -13.15 -17.12 -24.16
CA SER A 65 -13.98 -16.25 -23.37
C SER A 65 -13.07 -15.42 -22.48
N CYS A 66 -13.05 -14.11 -22.69
CA CYS A 66 -12.40 -13.16 -21.80
C CYS A 66 -13.10 -13.03 -20.43
N ILE A 67 -14.12 -13.86 -20.16
CA ILE A 67 -14.88 -13.95 -18.92
C ILE A 67 -14.26 -15.04 -18.05
N ASP A 68 -13.94 -14.67 -16.82
CA ASP A 68 -13.27 -15.55 -15.86
C ASP A 68 -14.29 -16.16 -14.89
N LEU A 69 -15.24 -15.36 -14.42
CA LEU A 69 -16.26 -15.75 -13.46
C LEU A 69 -17.68 -15.54 -14.01
N VAL A 70 -18.60 -16.45 -13.67
CA VAL A 70 -20.01 -16.35 -14.01
C VAL A 70 -20.90 -16.65 -12.82
N ASP A 71 -21.90 -15.81 -12.59
CA ASP A 71 -23.03 -16.10 -11.71
C ASP A 71 -24.23 -16.45 -12.59
N LYS A 72 -24.58 -17.73 -12.62
CA LYS A 72 -25.70 -18.24 -13.43
C LYS A 72 -27.06 -17.88 -12.85
N THR A 73 -27.14 -17.61 -11.55
CA THR A 73 -28.39 -17.28 -10.87
C THR A 73 -28.84 -15.87 -11.22
N GLU A 74 -27.90 -14.93 -11.17
CA GLU A 74 -28.12 -13.50 -11.44
C GLU A 74 -27.83 -13.13 -12.90
N LYS A 75 -27.39 -14.10 -13.71
CA LYS A 75 -26.92 -13.92 -15.10
C LYS A 75 -25.89 -12.79 -15.21
N LEU A 76 -24.83 -12.89 -14.41
CA LEU A 76 -23.74 -11.91 -14.38
C LEU A 76 -22.43 -12.57 -14.80
N ALA A 77 -21.76 -12.01 -15.78
CA ALA A 77 -20.44 -12.42 -16.23
C ALA A 77 -19.40 -11.37 -15.80
N LEU A 78 -18.28 -11.82 -15.28
CA LEU A 78 -17.24 -10.99 -14.71
C LEU A 78 -15.88 -11.36 -15.30
N GLN A 79 -15.20 -10.36 -15.86
CA GLN A 79 -13.79 -10.46 -16.17
C GLN A 79 -12.96 -9.90 -15.01
N ILE A 80 -11.92 -10.61 -14.63
CA ILE A 80 -10.88 -10.13 -13.71
C ILE A 80 -9.64 -9.78 -14.55
N THR A 81 -9.12 -8.57 -14.39
CA THR A 81 -7.93 -8.14 -15.15
C THR A 81 -7.00 -7.30 -14.30
N THR A 82 -5.71 -7.38 -14.61
CA THR A 82 -4.67 -6.53 -14.05
C THR A 82 -4.29 -5.39 -15.01
N THR A 83 -4.78 -5.41 -16.26
CA THR A 83 -4.39 -4.47 -17.33
C THR A 83 -5.57 -3.65 -17.84
N ARG A 84 -5.29 -2.41 -18.29
CA ARG A 84 -6.28 -1.46 -18.84
C ARG A 84 -6.34 -1.41 -20.37
N LYS A 85 -5.77 -2.39 -21.07
CA LYS A 85 -5.66 -2.37 -22.53
C LYS A 85 -7.06 -2.33 -23.17
N LYS A 86 -7.31 -1.39 -24.10
CA LYS A 86 -8.61 -1.26 -24.81
C LYS A 86 -9.04 -2.59 -25.43
N ASN A 87 -8.11 -3.34 -26.01
CA ASN A 87 -8.39 -4.66 -26.60
C ASN A 87 -9.01 -5.66 -25.61
N LYS A 88 -8.64 -5.61 -24.31
CA LYS A 88 -9.26 -6.48 -23.28
C LYS A 88 -10.72 -6.10 -23.06
N ILE A 89 -11.00 -4.80 -22.95
CA ILE A 89 -12.36 -4.27 -22.80
C ILE A 89 -13.20 -4.67 -24.03
N ASP A 90 -12.70 -4.41 -25.23
CA ASP A 90 -13.39 -4.76 -26.49
C ASP A 90 -13.70 -6.27 -26.57
N ASN A 91 -12.73 -7.12 -26.23
CA ASN A 91 -12.92 -8.57 -26.31
C ASN A 91 -13.92 -9.09 -25.28
N THR A 92 -13.99 -8.47 -24.10
CA THR A 92 -14.96 -8.81 -23.07
C THR A 92 -16.38 -8.43 -23.45
N PHE A 93 -16.60 -7.22 -23.97
CA PHE A 93 -17.94 -6.83 -24.41
C PHE A 93 -18.37 -7.51 -25.72
N LYS A 94 -17.43 -7.98 -26.57
CA LYS A 94 -17.75 -8.91 -27.66
C LYS A 94 -18.37 -10.21 -27.16
N ALA A 95 -18.12 -10.62 -25.92
CA ALA A 95 -18.76 -11.81 -25.34
C ALA A 95 -20.29 -11.67 -25.24
N LEU A 96 -20.84 -10.45 -25.12
CA LEU A 96 -22.29 -10.21 -25.18
C LEU A 96 -22.91 -10.66 -26.51
N LYS A 97 -22.13 -10.71 -27.59
CA LYS A 97 -22.59 -11.17 -28.91
C LYS A 97 -22.61 -12.70 -29.02
N VAL A 98 -22.03 -13.42 -28.06
CA VAL A 98 -22.02 -14.88 -28.02
C VAL A 98 -23.32 -15.38 -27.42
N ALA A 99 -23.99 -16.33 -28.09
CA ALA A 99 -25.29 -16.87 -27.65
C ALA A 99 -25.29 -17.39 -26.20
N LYS A 100 -24.14 -17.86 -25.70
CA LYS A 100 -23.95 -18.35 -24.33
C LYS A 100 -24.21 -17.28 -23.26
N TYR A 101 -23.85 -16.02 -23.53
CA TYR A 101 -24.02 -14.90 -22.61
C TYR A 101 -25.18 -14.00 -23.00
N LYS A 102 -26.12 -14.53 -23.79
CA LYS A 102 -27.35 -13.83 -24.10
C LYS A 102 -28.12 -13.58 -22.80
N ASP A 103 -28.55 -12.33 -22.62
CA ASP A 103 -29.23 -11.83 -21.41
C ASP A 103 -28.36 -11.78 -20.15
N TYR A 104 -27.04 -11.92 -20.27
CA TYR A 104 -26.12 -11.68 -19.16
C TYR A 104 -25.69 -10.22 -19.10
N SER A 105 -25.55 -9.70 -17.88
CA SER A 105 -24.80 -8.46 -17.66
C SER A 105 -23.31 -8.78 -17.62
N ILE A 106 -22.46 -7.89 -18.15
CA ILE A 106 -21.00 -8.06 -18.11
C ILE A 106 -20.37 -6.94 -17.28
N LYS A 107 -19.48 -7.32 -16.38
CA LYS A 107 -18.65 -6.41 -15.60
C LYS A 107 -17.17 -6.73 -15.80
N ILE A 108 -16.33 -5.71 -15.65
CA ILE A 108 -14.87 -5.85 -15.64
C ILE A 108 -14.37 -5.35 -14.30
N PHE A 109 -13.67 -6.22 -13.59
CA PHE A 109 -13.01 -5.92 -12.33
C PHE A 109 -11.50 -5.80 -12.53
N TYR A 110 -10.95 -4.64 -12.23
CA TYR A 110 -9.52 -4.37 -12.25
C TYR A 110 -8.94 -4.61 -10.86
N LEU A 111 -7.96 -5.51 -10.74
CA LEU A 111 -7.25 -5.69 -9.47
C LEU A 111 -6.34 -4.50 -9.13
N LEU A 112 -5.89 -3.77 -10.15
CA LEU A 112 -5.23 -2.45 -10.03
C LEU A 112 -6.25 -1.35 -10.33
N ASP A 113 -5.87 -0.12 -10.70
CA ASP A 113 -6.91 0.88 -11.01
C ASP A 113 -7.68 0.55 -12.30
N LYS A 114 -8.94 0.99 -12.38
CA LYS A 114 -9.78 0.82 -13.57
C LYS A 114 -9.36 1.70 -14.75
N SER A 115 -9.80 1.30 -15.94
CA SER A 115 -9.70 2.14 -17.13
C SER A 115 -10.55 3.41 -16.98
N LYS A 116 -10.07 4.52 -17.54
CA LYS A 116 -10.78 5.80 -17.61
C LYS A 116 -11.10 6.12 -19.07
N PRO A 117 -12.17 5.53 -19.64
CA PRO A 117 -12.53 5.76 -21.04
C PRO A 117 -12.91 7.22 -21.29
N THR A 118 -12.64 7.71 -22.50
CA THR A 118 -13.11 9.04 -22.94
C THR A 118 -14.62 9.03 -23.18
N ILE A 119 -15.23 10.22 -23.20
CA ILE A 119 -16.67 10.39 -23.50
C ILE A 119 -17.03 9.71 -24.84
N ASP A 120 -16.23 9.94 -25.88
CA ASP A 120 -16.42 9.31 -27.19
C ASP A 120 -16.44 7.77 -27.12
N THR A 121 -15.57 7.19 -26.29
CA THR A 121 -15.49 5.73 -26.10
C THR A 121 -16.73 5.21 -25.36
N ILE A 122 -17.22 5.95 -24.36
CA ILE A 122 -18.44 5.59 -23.62
C ILE A 122 -19.65 5.60 -24.57
N GLU A 123 -19.78 6.63 -25.41
CA GLU A 123 -20.86 6.73 -26.41
C GLU A 123 -20.77 5.63 -27.47
N GLU A 124 -19.57 5.31 -27.95
CA GLU A 124 -19.32 4.21 -28.90
C GLU A 124 -19.85 2.88 -28.36
N TYR A 125 -19.56 2.57 -27.09
CA TYR A 125 -19.99 1.34 -26.46
C TYR A 125 -21.48 1.31 -26.15
N LYS A 126 -22.04 2.45 -25.73
CA LYS A 126 -23.48 2.59 -25.52
C LYS A 126 -24.25 2.34 -26.81
N LYS A 127 -23.75 2.84 -27.95
CA LYS A 127 -24.35 2.60 -29.28
C LYS A 127 -24.15 1.17 -29.77
N THR A 128 -22.98 0.58 -29.53
CA THR A 128 -22.60 -0.73 -30.11
C THR A 128 -23.13 -1.91 -29.30
N TYR A 129 -23.16 -1.79 -27.98
CA TYR A 129 -23.48 -2.88 -27.06
C TYR A 129 -24.66 -2.55 -26.14
N GLY A 130 -25.15 -1.32 -26.12
CA GLY A 130 -26.27 -0.92 -25.26
C GLY A 130 -25.91 -0.77 -23.78
N VAL A 131 -24.62 -0.67 -23.44
CA VAL A 131 -24.12 -0.65 -22.06
C VAL A 131 -23.48 0.69 -21.72
N ASP A 132 -23.65 1.14 -20.47
CA ASP A 132 -22.84 2.23 -19.92
C ASP A 132 -21.52 1.64 -19.41
N LEU A 133 -20.41 2.05 -20.04
CA LEU A 133 -19.08 1.60 -19.66
C LEU A 133 -18.78 1.91 -18.19
N ASN A 134 -19.15 3.09 -17.68
CA ASN A 134 -18.79 3.49 -16.33
C ASN A 134 -19.45 2.62 -15.25
N GLU A 135 -20.64 2.10 -15.52
CA GLU A 135 -21.37 1.21 -14.61
C GLU A 135 -20.83 -0.24 -14.63
N CYS A 136 -20.01 -0.58 -15.62
CA CYS A 136 -19.47 -1.91 -15.80
C CYS A 136 -18.02 -2.05 -15.33
N LEU A 137 -17.30 -0.95 -15.09
CA LEU A 137 -15.89 -0.96 -14.69
C LEU A 137 -15.73 -0.74 -13.18
N PHE A 138 -15.14 -1.73 -12.51
CA PHE A 138 -14.88 -1.72 -11.07
C PHE A 138 -13.39 -1.92 -10.80
N ASP A 139 -12.85 -1.35 -9.74
CA ASP A 139 -11.49 -1.61 -9.30
C ASP A 139 -11.38 -1.96 -7.81
N TYR A 140 -10.14 -2.14 -7.35
CA TYR A 140 -9.85 -2.38 -5.94
C TYR A 140 -10.42 -1.29 -5.01
N THR A 141 -10.54 -0.04 -5.43
CA THR A 141 -11.12 1.02 -4.57
C THR A 141 -12.60 0.77 -4.36
N ASP A 142 -13.30 0.31 -5.40
CA ASP A 142 -14.69 -0.09 -5.30
C ASP A 142 -14.83 -1.31 -4.37
N LEU A 143 -13.94 -2.30 -4.46
CA LEU A 143 -13.94 -3.45 -3.54
C LEU A 143 -13.69 -3.05 -2.09
N ILE A 144 -12.68 -2.21 -1.82
CA ILE A 144 -12.38 -1.76 -0.45
C ILE A 144 -13.58 -1.03 0.16
N LYS A 145 -14.23 -0.13 -0.59
CA LYS A 145 -15.45 0.55 -0.13
C LYS A 145 -16.58 -0.43 0.17
N ASN A 146 -16.82 -1.40 -0.71
CA ASN A 146 -17.85 -2.40 -0.48
C ASN A 146 -17.53 -3.29 0.75
N ILE A 147 -16.26 -3.55 1.03
CA ILE A 147 -15.82 -4.26 2.25
C ILE A 147 -16.04 -3.38 3.48
N GLU A 148 -15.70 -2.09 3.39
CA GLU A 148 -15.93 -1.11 4.46
C GLU A 148 -17.41 -0.95 4.80
N ASP A 149 -18.30 -1.11 3.82
CA ASP A 149 -19.75 -1.04 3.99
C ASP A 149 -20.37 -2.34 4.57
N LEU A 150 -19.60 -3.43 4.70
CA LEU A 150 -20.11 -4.68 5.27
C LEU A 150 -20.49 -4.52 6.76
N GLU A 151 -21.50 -5.29 7.19
CA GLU A 151 -21.81 -5.44 8.61
C GLU A 151 -20.59 -5.95 9.40
N THR A 152 -20.43 -5.49 10.64
CA THR A 152 -19.24 -5.78 11.46
C THR A 152 -18.94 -7.26 11.62
N SER A 153 -19.97 -8.09 11.81
CA SER A 153 -19.82 -9.55 11.89
C SER A 153 -19.23 -10.14 10.62
N ARG A 154 -19.75 -9.72 9.46
CA ARG A 154 -19.32 -10.21 8.14
C ARG A 154 -17.94 -9.72 7.77
N LEU A 155 -17.59 -8.48 8.08
CA LEU A 155 -16.24 -7.94 7.86
C LEU A 155 -15.19 -8.74 8.66
N ILE A 156 -15.48 -9.00 9.94
CA ILE A 156 -14.60 -9.81 10.80
C ILE A 156 -14.50 -11.25 10.27
N GLU A 157 -15.61 -11.83 9.81
CA GLU A 157 -15.61 -13.18 9.21
C GLU A 157 -14.80 -13.23 7.91
N LEU A 158 -14.97 -12.25 7.02
CA LEU A 158 -14.18 -12.12 5.79
C LEU A 158 -12.69 -12.11 6.13
N ASN A 159 -12.30 -11.26 7.09
CA ASN A 159 -10.91 -11.16 7.54
C ASN A 159 -10.38 -12.50 8.06
N ASN A 160 -11.11 -13.15 8.97
CA ASN A 160 -10.70 -14.41 9.57
C ASN A 160 -10.57 -15.54 8.55
N LYS A 161 -11.46 -15.58 7.56
CA LYS A 161 -11.54 -16.69 6.59
C LYS A 161 -10.50 -16.58 5.47
N TYR A 162 -10.22 -15.36 4.99
CA TYR A 162 -9.43 -15.17 3.76
C TYR A 162 -8.14 -14.34 3.94
N PHE A 163 -8.01 -13.55 5.02
CA PHE A 163 -6.94 -12.55 5.14
C PHE A 163 -6.02 -12.75 6.35
N LYS A 164 -6.51 -13.32 7.46
CA LYS A 164 -5.78 -13.42 8.73
C LYS A 164 -4.50 -14.27 8.66
N ASN A 165 -4.54 -15.38 7.92
CA ASN A 165 -3.41 -16.31 7.78
C ASN A 165 -2.36 -15.87 6.76
N ASN A 166 -2.61 -14.80 5.99
CA ASN A 166 -1.66 -14.35 4.97
C ASN A 166 -0.57 -13.46 5.56
N THR A 167 -0.74 -12.94 6.79
CA THR A 167 0.16 -11.97 7.43
C THR A 167 1.58 -12.49 7.71
N GLU A 168 1.77 -13.80 7.89
CA GLU A 168 3.08 -14.40 8.16
C GLU A 168 4.03 -14.44 6.95
N ASN A 169 3.53 -14.20 5.73
CA ASN A 169 4.31 -14.30 4.50
C ASN A 169 4.94 -12.97 4.05
N TYR A 170 4.78 -11.88 4.79
CA TYR A 170 5.16 -10.55 4.31
C TYR A 170 6.35 -9.99 5.08
N THR A 171 7.35 -9.51 4.33
CA THR A 171 8.53 -8.86 4.89
C THR A 171 8.24 -7.39 5.16
N ASP A 172 8.90 -6.82 6.17
CA ASP A 172 8.82 -5.40 6.52
C ASP A 172 9.17 -4.46 5.34
N GLU A 173 9.96 -4.95 4.37
CA GLU A 173 10.34 -4.24 3.14
C GLU A 173 9.17 -4.06 2.16
N ILE A 174 8.25 -5.03 2.07
CA ILE A 174 7.03 -4.91 1.25
C ILE A 174 6.10 -3.85 1.86
N VAL A 175 5.98 -3.85 3.20
CA VAL A 175 5.19 -2.86 3.94
C VAL A 175 5.74 -1.46 3.70
N LEU A 176 7.06 -1.30 3.78
CA LEU A 176 7.73 -0.04 3.49
C LEU A 176 7.37 0.43 2.07
N ASN A 177 7.56 -0.41 1.05
CA ASN A 177 7.29 -0.04 -0.34
C ASN A 177 5.81 0.35 -0.59
N LEU A 178 4.86 -0.26 0.11
CA LEU A 178 3.45 0.12 0.04
C LEU A 178 3.17 1.50 0.61
N VAL A 179 3.73 1.81 1.79
CA VAL A 179 3.62 3.12 2.41
C VAL A 179 4.20 4.17 1.48
N PHE A 180 5.39 3.93 0.92
CA PHE A 180 5.98 4.85 -0.06
C PHE A 180 5.08 5.08 -1.27
N LYS A 181 4.52 4.03 -1.89
CA LYS A 181 3.57 4.18 -3.01
C LYS A 181 2.34 5.01 -2.63
N HIS A 182 1.77 4.76 -1.45
CA HIS A 182 0.63 5.51 -0.94
C HIS A 182 0.99 6.99 -0.74
N LEU A 183 2.13 7.26 -0.10
CA LEU A 183 2.65 8.60 0.12
C LEU A 183 2.93 9.33 -1.20
N ILE A 184 3.54 8.69 -2.22
CA ILE A 184 3.76 9.30 -3.55
C ILE A 184 2.43 9.74 -4.19
N LYS A 185 1.42 8.85 -4.14
CA LYS A 185 0.11 9.13 -4.72
C LYS A 185 -0.55 10.34 -4.05
N ASN A 186 -0.49 10.41 -2.72
CA ASN A 186 -1.12 11.49 -1.97
C ASN A 186 -0.30 12.79 -1.97
N PHE A 187 1.03 12.69 -2.03
CA PHE A 187 1.93 13.83 -2.16
C PHE A 187 1.67 14.62 -3.45
N THR A 188 1.31 13.94 -4.53
CA THR A 188 0.95 14.60 -5.81
C THR A 188 -0.37 15.39 -5.71
N ILE A 189 -1.25 15.03 -4.77
CA ILE A 189 -2.62 15.56 -4.66
C ILE A 189 -2.70 16.66 -3.58
N LYS A 190 -1.95 16.54 -2.48
CA LYS A 190 -1.94 17.53 -1.39
C LYS A 190 -0.94 18.64 -1.68
N LYS A 191 -1.36 19.89 -1.46
CA LYS A 191 -0.43 21.02 -1.36
C LYS A 191 0.13 21.08 0.07
N PRO A 192 1.39 21.49 0.23
CA PRO A 192 1.93 21.80 1.55
C PRO A 192 1.02 22.83 2.22
N ASN A 193 0.64 22.54 3.45
CA ASN A 193 0.00 23.54 4.29
C ASN A 193 1.08 24.56 4.67
N TYR A 194 0.73 25.84 4.78
CA TYR A 194 1.67 26.89 5.20
C TYR A 194 1.20 27.67 6.44
N ASP A 195 0.08 27.24 7.05
CA ASP A 195 -0.64 28.05 8.04
C ASP A 195 -0.17 27.89 9.51
N ASP A 196 0.68 26.92 9.84
CA ASP A 196 1.16 26.70 11.23
C ASP A 196 2.69 26.51 11.26
N ASP A 197 3.36 26.90 12.35
CA ASP A 197 4.76 26.53 12.60
C ASP A 197 4.88 24.99 12.63
N PHE A 198 5.29 24.39 11.51
CA PHE A 198 5.35 22.92 11.31
C PHE A 198 6.33 22.19 12.23
N GLY A 199 7.16 22.94 12.95
CA GLY A 199 8.00 22.40 14.02
C GLY A 199 7.31 22.58 15.36
N THR A 200 7.04 21.47 16.06
CA THR A 200 6.74 21.59 17.49
C THR A 200 7.93 22.23 18.21
N ILE A 201 7.66 22.89 19.35
CA ILE A 201 8.72 23.41 20.23
C ILE A 201 9.73 22.29 20.54
N ASP A 202 9.24 21.05 20.67
CA ASP A 202 10.04 19.86 20.91
C ASP A 202 10.97 19.53 19.72
N THR A 203 10.47 19.55 18.46
CA THR A 203 11.29 19.32 17.26
C THR A 203 12.41 20.36 17.13
N ASN A 204 12.12 21.63 17.39
CA ASN A 204 13.09 22.73 17.34
C ASN A 204 14.17 22.62 18.44
N GLU A 205 13.78 22.21 19.65
CA GLU A 205 14.75 21.88 20.71
C GLU A 205 15.61 20.67 20.31
N LYS A 206 15.00 19.67 19.68
CA LYS A 206 15.66 18.44 19.28
C LYS A 206 16.69 18.62 18.17
N ILE A 207 16.41 19.48 17.18
CA ILE A 207 17.39 19.88 16.14
C ILE A 207 18.64 20.46 16.81
N LYS A 208 18.46 21.31 17.83
CA LYS A 208 19.55 21.90 18.61
C LYS A 208 20.30 20.86 19.45
N ILE A 209 19.59 20.00 20.17
CA ILE A 209 20.19 18.95 21.02
C ILE A 209 21.04 17.98 20.20
N ASN A 210 20.58 17.63 18.99
CA ASN A 210 21.29 16.69 18.11
C ASN A 210 22.36 17.37 17.23
N ASN A 211 22.61 18.68 17.35
CA ASN A 211 23.59 19.43 16.56
C ASN A 211 23.47 19.18 15.04
N LEU A 212 22.25 19.24 14.51
CA LEU A 212 22.01 19.00 13.08
C LEU A 212 22.50 20.19 12.23
N ASN A 213 23.02 19.89 11.05
CA ASN A 213 23.45 20.90 10.09
C ASN A 213 22.24 21.48 9.33
N SER A 214 22.43 22.65 8.73
CA SER A 214 21.37 23.38 8.01
C SER A 214 20.74 22.60 6.85
N ARG A 215 21.48 21.66 6.25
CA ARG A 215 20.97 20.83 5.15
C ARG A 215 19.98 19.79 5.65
N ILE A 216 20.34 19.03 6.69
CA ILE A 216 19.46 18.01 7.28
C ILE A 216 18.28 18.68 7.98
N GLU A 217 18.51 19.79 8.67
CA GLU A 217 17.45 20.63 9.23
C GLU A 217 16.43 21.03 8.16
N SER A 218 16.89 21.53 7.01
CA SER A 218 15.99 21.94 5.92
C SER A 218 15.17 20.77 5.38
N GLU A 219 15.75 19.58 5.21
CA GLU A 219 15.01 18.41 4.73
C GLU A 219 14.03 17.88 5.78
N ILE A 220 14.40 17.92 7.07
CA ILE A 220 13.48 17.57 8.15
C ILE A 220 12.27 18.50 8.11
N ASN A 221 12.49 19.81 8.09
CA ASN A 221 11.42 20.80 8.07
C ASN A 221 10.50 20.64 6.85
N LYS A 222 11.04 20.40 5.65
CA LYS A 222 10.22 20.07 4.47
C LYS A 222 9.39 18.81 4.65
N GLY A 223 9.94 17.79 5.32
CA GLY A 223 9.20 16.57 5.62
C GLY A 223 8.07 16.80 6.62
N LEU A 224 8.23 17.77 7.55
CA LEU A 224 7.22 18.10 8.54
C LEU A 224 5.93 18.66 7.90
N ASP A 225 6.05 19.41 6.80
CA ASP A 225 4.93 19.94 6.02
C ASP A 225 3.92 18.86 5.57
N TYR A 226 4.34 17.58 5.59
CA TYR A 226 3.57 16.44 5.11
C TYR A 226 3.36 15.32 6.15
N ILE A 227 3.64 15.56 7.43
CA ILE A 227 3.44 14.57 8.52
C ILE A 227 2.04 13.97 8.52
N SER A 228 1.01 14.79 8.28
CA SER A 228 -0.39 14.34 8.22
C SER A 228 -0.66 13.29 7.13
N LEU A 229 0.26 13.03 6.21
CA LEU A 229 0.16 11.91 5.27
C LEU A 229 0.45 10.56 5.93
N VAL A 230 1.27 10.52 6.98
CA VAL A 230 1.69 9.31 7.68
C VAL A 230 0.68 8.94 8.79
N ASP A 231 0.08 9.94 9.43
CA ASP A 231 -0.79 9.79 10.60
C ASP A 231 -2.19 9.19 10.31
N ASN A 232 -2.54 8.91 9.05
CA ASN A 232 -3.86 8.37 8.67
C ASN A 232 -3.93 6.82 8.60
N GLU A 233 -2.84 6.08 8.87
CA GLU A 233 -2.79 4.62 8.68
C GLU A 233 -2.36 3.85 9.96
N ASP A 234 -3.24 3.84 10.97
CA ASP A 234 -2.98 3.28 12.32
C ASP A 234 -2.37 1.87 12.36
N ASN A 235 -2.74 0.96 11.45
CA ASN A 235 -2.24 -0.43 11.47
C ASN A 235 -0.90 -0.63 10.76
N ILE A 236 -0.50 0.28 9.87
CA ILE A 236 0.77 0.19 9.14
C ILE A 236 1.88 0.90 9.92
N LEU A 237 1.49 1.89 10.74
CA LEU A 237 2.41 2.66 11.57
C LEU A 237 3.20 1.81 12.57
N GLY A 238 2.56 0.80 13.19
CA GLY A 238 3.21 -0.09 14.14
C GLY A 238 4.34 -0.91 13.52
N ASP A 239 4.10 -1.49 12.33
CA ASP A 239 5.12 -2.26 11.60
C ASP A 239 6.18 -1.34 10.98
N LEU A 240 5.78 -0.17 10.49
CA LEU A 240 6.70 0.84 10.00
C LEU A 240 7.64 1.31 11.11
N LYS A 241 7.13 1.53 12.32
CA LYS A 241 7.94 1.86 13.50
C LYS A 241 8.91 0.73 13.82
N LYS A 242 8.43 -0.51 13.89
CA LYS A 242 9.29 -1.67 14.15
C LYS A 242 10.43 -1.78 13.13
N PHE A 243 10.15 -1.51 11.86
CA PHE A 243 11.17 -1.60 10.82
C PHE A 243 12.11 -0.41 10.75
N VAL A 244 11.58 0.81 10.72
CA VAL A 244 12.39 2.04 10.58
C VAL A 244 13.15 2.35 11.86
N VAL A 245 12.50 2.21 13.01
CA VAL A 245 13.05 2.59 14.32
C VAL A 245 13.76 1.41 14.97
N ASP A 246 13.05 0.29 15.18
CA ASP A 246 13.58 -0.81 15.98
C ASP A 246 14.62 -1.66 15.22
N ASP A 247 14.56 -1.68 13.88
CA ASP A 247 15.52 -2.39 13.03
C ASP A 247 16.53 -1.45 12.36
N LEU A 248 16.12 -0.65 11.36
CA LEU A 248 17.05 0.16 10.55
C LEU A 248 17.81 1.22 11.36
N TYR A 249 17.10 2.05 12.11
CA TYR A 249 17.72 3.11 12.91
C TYR A 249 18.61 2.52 14.00
N LYS A 250 18.12 1.50 14.71
CA LYS A 250 18.91 0.78 15.71
C LYS A 250 20.19 0.17 15.12
N GLN A 251 20.12 -0.43 13.94
CA GLN A 251 21.30 -0.94 13.23
C GLN A 251 22.28 0.18 12.89
N VAL A 252 21.81 1.35 12.41
CA VAL A 252 22.68 2.50 12.10
C VAL A 252 23.38 3.01 13.36
N LEU A 253 22.66 3.12 14.48
CA LEU A 253 23.26 3.46 15.78
C LEU A 253 24.33 2.44 16.17
N PHE A 254 24.04 1.16 16.03
CA PHE A 254 24.96 0.07 16.37
C PHE A 254 26.23 0.11 15.52
N GLU A 255 26.09 0.25 14.19
CA GLU A 255 27.21 0.35 13.25
C GLU A 255 28.13 1.53 13.55
N LEU A 256 27.54 2.70 13.85
CA LEU A 256 28.32 3.89 14.18
C LEU A 256 28.96 3.80 15.57
N LEU A 257 28.31 3.15 16.54
CA LEU A 257 28.86 2.93 17.87
C LEU A 257 29.99 1.89 17.89
N LEU A 258 29.95 0.87 17.03
CA LEU A 258 31.04 -0.11 16.89
C LEU A 258 32.38 0.54 16.50
N SER A 259 32.36 1.73 15.90
CA SER A 259 33.59 2.48 15.62
C SER A 259 34.29 3.01 16.88
N LYS A 260 33.59 3.05 18.03
CA LYS A 260 34.07 3.63 19.30
C LYS A 260 33.90 2.74 20.52
N VAL A 261 33.09 1.69 20.46
CA VAL A 261 32.68 0.83 21.59
C VAL A 261 32.73 -0.63 21.19
N SER A 262 33.06 -1.53 22.13
CA SER A 262 33.16 -2.95 21.85
C SER A 262 31.78 -3.59 21.60
N LYS A 263 31.72 -4.61 20.74
CA LYS A 263 30.47 -5.30 20.38
C LYS A 263 29.74 -5.90 21.60
N ILE A 264 30.49 -6.42 22.57
CA ILE A 264 29.99 -7.03 23.80
C ILE A 264 29.24 -6.01 24.67
N GLU A 265 29.69 -4.76 24.67
CA GLU A 265 29.04 -3.69 25.43
C GLU A 265 27.77 -3.17 24.76
N LEU A 266 27.54 -3.44 23.48
CA LEU A 266 26.38 -2.92 22.74
C LEU A 266 25.24 -3.95 22.61
N GLU A 267 25.54 -5.25 22.65
CA GLU A 267 24.55 -6.31 22.50
C GLU A 267 23.48 -6.30 23.61
N GLY A 268 22.21 -6.47 23.22
CA GLY A 268 21.08 -6.51 24.15
C GLY A 268 20.63 -5.16 24.73
N LYS A 269 21.22 -4.03 24.31
CA LYS A 269 20.79 -2.70 24.77
C LYS A 269 19.49 -2.22 24.11
N THR A 270 18.71 -1.49 24.90
CA THR A 270 17.51 -0.78 24.45
C THR A 270 17.88 0.47 23.66
N LEU A 271 16.95 0.99 22.85
CA LEU A 271 17.16 2.20 22.04
C LEU A 271 17.64 3.40 22.87
N VAL A 272 17.03 3.58 24.05
CA VAL A 272 17.41 4.63 25.03
C VAL A 272 18.88 4.53 25.43
N LYS A 273 19.34 3.32 25.79
CA LYS A 273 20.75 3.11 26.17
C LYS A 273 21.69 3.32 24.98
N LEU A 274 21.26 3.05 23.75
CA LEU A 274 22.06 3.35 22.56
C LEU A 274 22.18 4.86 22.34
N HIS A 275 21.12 5.64 22.58
CA HIS A 275 21.18 7.10 22.56
C HIS A 275 22.14 7.66 23.60
N ASP A 276 22.10 7.15 24.84
CA ASP A 276 23.02 7.56 25.91
C ASP A 276 24.47 7.32 25.48
N PHE A 277 24.75 6.16 24.88
CA PHE A 277 26.09 5.84 24.38
C PHE A 277 26.50 6.74 23.20
N CYS A 278 25.58 7.07 22.29
CA CYS A 278 25.86 8.03 21.22
C CYS A 278 26.22 9.40 21.79
N GLN A 279 25.57 9.84 22.86
CA GLN A 279 25.88 11.09 23.55
C GLN A 279 27.25 11.02 24.25
N ILE A 280 27.50 9.98 25.04
CA ILE A 280 28.77 9.76 25.77
C ILE A 280 29.95 9.72 24.80
N HIS A 281 29.82 9.01 23.68
CA HIS A 281 30.89 8.84 22.71
C HIS A 281 30.89 9.92 21.61
N SER A 282 30.06 10.97 21.72
CA SER A 282 29.94 12.07 20.76
C SER A 282 29.86 11.57 19.31
N ILE A 283 28.86 10.72 19.03
CA ILE A 283 28.52 10.27 17.68
C ILE A 283 27.80 11.42 16.96
N ASP A 284 28.15 11.62 15.69
CA ASP A 284 27.55 12.65 14.86
C ASP A 284 26.15 12.22 14.37
N PHE A 285 25.11 12.89 14.87
CA PHE A 285 23.72 12.62 14.50
C PHE A 285 23.42 12.96 13.03
N ASN A 286 24.20 13.85 12.40
CA ASN A 286 24.10 14.07 10.96
C ASN A 286 24.44 12.82 10.17
N LYS A 287 25.45 12.07 10.61
CA LYS A 287 25.82 10.78 9.99
C LYS A 287 24.78 9.71 10.26
N ILE A 288 24.19 9.70 11.46
CA ILE A 288 23.10 8.77 11.79
C ILE A 288 21.92 8.99 10.83
N ILE A 289 21.44 10.23 10.70
CA ILE A 289 20.28 10.56 9.85
C ILE A 289 20.60 10.32 8.37
N SER A 290 21.79 10.71 7.90
CA SER A 290 22.21 10.47 6.51
C SER A 290 22.31 8.96 6.20
N ASN A 291 22.83 8.15 7.11
CA ASN A 291 22.94 6.70 6.91
C ASN A 291 21.56 6.04 6.95
N LEU A 292 20.68 6.48 7.84
CA LEU A 292 19.30 6.00 7.86
C LEU A 292 18.58 6.32 6.55
N HIS A 293 18.70 7.56 6.06
CA HIS A 293 18.17 7.96 4.76
C HIS A 293 18.70 7.05 3.63
N SER A 294 20.02 6.84 3.54
CA SER A 294 20.59 5.96 2.53
C SER A 294 20.14 4.50 2.64
N LYS A 295 19.94 3.97 3.86
CA LYS A 295 19.41 2.62 4.06
C LYS A 295 17.95 2.49 3.66
N LEU A 296 17.13 3.51 3.92
CA LEU A 296 15.74 3.57 3.45
C LEU A 296 15.72 3.58 1.92
N GLU A 297 16.48 4.48 1.28
CA GLU A 297 16.58 4.58 -0.19
C GLU A 297 17.02 3.28 -0.87
N ASN A 298 17.90 2.51 -0.24
CA ASN A 298 18.36 1.24 -0.81
C ASN A 298 17.31 0.12 -0.75
N LYS A 299 16.31 0.24 0.13
CA LYS A 299 15.22 -0.74 0.32
C LYS A 299 13.94 -0.37 -0.43
N ILE A 300 13.90 0.82 -1.02
CA ILE A 300 12.79 1.26 -1.86
C ILE A 300 13.04 0.78 -3.29
N GLU A 301 12.09 0.02 -3.84
CA GLU A 301 12.19 -0.48 -5.21
C GLU A 301 11.89 0.62 -6.24
N ILE A 302 11.04 1.59 -5.88
CA ILE A 302 10.74 2.77 -6.71
C ILE A 302 11.78 3.85 -6.46
N LYS A 303 12.67 4.07 -7.42
CA LYS A 303 13.65 5.16 -7.40
C LYS A 303 13.17 6.30 -8.28
N ASP A 304 12.26 7.11 -7.75
CA ASP A 304 11.86 8.37 -8.39
C ASP A 304 12.16 9.58 -7.48
N PHE A 305 12.01 10.80 -7.99
CA PHE A 305 12.31 11.99 -7.18
C PHE A 305 11.37 12.14 -5.97
N ASN A 306 10.17 11.57 -6.06
CA ASN A 306 9.21 11.61 -4.97
C ASN A 306 9.63 10.66 -3.86
N SER A 307 10.17 9.48 -4.17
CA SER A 307 10.68 8.53 -3.17
C SER A 307 11.76 9.17 -2.29
N MET A 308 12.69 9.92 -2.91
CA MET A 308 13.74 10.66 -2.18
C MET A 308 13.14 11.70 -1.21
N SER A 309 12.07 12.37 -1.61
CA SER A 309 11.38 13.34 -0.75
C SER A 309 10.60 12.66 0.36
N ILE A 310 10.06 11.46 0.11
CA ILE A 310 9.23 10.71 1.06
C ILE A 310 10.08 10.04 2.14
N SER A 311 11.31 9.62 1.82
CA SER A 311 12.25 9.14 2.84
C SER A 311 12.47 10.20 3.92
N TRP A 312 12.56 11.47 3.52
CA TRP A 312 12.60 12.59 4.47
C TRP A 312 11.30 12.77 5.24
N ILE A 313 10.12 12.64 4.61
CA ILE A 313 8.83 12.69 5.32
C ILE A 313 8.75 11.63 6.43
N ILE A 314 9.15 10.38 6.14
CA ILE A 314 9.15 9.30 7.14
C ILE A 314 10.15 9.57 8.25
N ILE A 315 11.36 10.03 7.91
CA ILE A 315 12.37 10.41 8.91
C ILE A 315 11.86 11.55 9.79
N SER A 316 11.27 12.59 9.21
CA SER A 316 10.70 13.74 9.91
C SER A 316 9.58 13.33 10.86
N PHE A 317 8.69 12.45 10.41
CA PHE A 317 7.62 11.90 11.23
C PHE A 317 8.18 11.22 12.49
N PHE A 318 9.07 10.24 12.34
CA PHE A 318 9.68 9.53 13.48
C PHE A 318 10.64 10.42 14.29
N PHE A 319 11.16 11.49 13.70
CA PHE A 319 11.93 12.51 14.42
C PHE A 319 11.02 13.35 15.31
N GLU A 320 9.84 13.74 14.84
CA GLU A 320 8.85 14.50 15.60
C GLU A 320 8.21 13.67 16.72
N ILE A 321 7.70 12.46 16.44
CA ILE A 321 7.10 11.58 17.49
C ILE A 321 8.13 10.98 18.45
N CYS A 322 9.36 11.49 18.40
CA CYS A 322 10.45 11.14 19.29
C CYS A 322 10.94 9.70 19.20
N ASP A 323 10.94 9.07 18.04
CA ASP A 323 11.54 7.74 17.87
C ASP A 323 12.97 7.79 17.30
N ILE A 324 13.32 8.85 16.55
CA ILE A 324 14.68 9.09 16.00
C ILE A 324 15.31 10.30 16.68
N GLY A 325 16.54 10.17 17.20
CA GLY A 325 17.30 11.25 17.84
C GLY A 325 17.15 11.29 19.37
N ILE A 326 18.07 12.00 20.05
CA ILE A 326 18.11 12.07 21.51
C ILE A 326 16.84 12.74 22.07
N LYS A 327 16.33 12.20 23.19
CA LYS A 327 15.29 12.81 24.02
C LYS A 327 15.90 13.52 25.23
N LYS A 328 15.24 14.57 25.70
CA LYS A 328 15.52 15.20 26.99
C LYS A 328 14.90 14.41 28.13
#